data_AF-A0A951ZLI0-F1
#
_entry.id   AF-A0A951ZLI0-F1
#
_cell.length_a   1.000
_cell.length_b   1.000
_cell.length_c   1.000
_cell.angle_alpha   90.00
_cell.angle_beta   90.00
_cell.angle_gamma   90.00
#
_symmetry.space_group_name_H-M   'P 1'
#
loop_
_entity.id
_entity.type
_entity.pdbx_description
1 polymer ?
#
loop_
_entity_poly.entity_id
_entity_poly.type
_entity_poly.pdbx_seq_one_letter_code
_entity_poly.pdbx_strand_id
1 'polypeptide(L)'
;MLGLFGKKKIKAEEIIPIYVQAIYDVINKGFDEIAGYINEEKEFEKSPNLSAKEHEWFLFIIYAGNMINIENFFNKEETAQLRRLISKELINFLGKDPDVADTMLYDYDAFLRSLYEQTKNLNKSMSMALFHKYDLNKYQKEHFQKLNTPSPIVMKELNEMVDFFLWNWEDYLSKYKLVFSKAY
;
A
#
# COMPACT_ATOMS: atom_id res chain seq x y z
N MET A 1 11.86 -7.88 -36.81
CA MET A 1 10.66 -8.70 -37.11
C MET A 1 9.48 -8.07 -36.39
N LEU A 2 8.50 -7.59 -37.15
CA LEU A 2 7.24 -7.03 -36.66
C LEU A 2 6.36 -8.15 -36.08
N GLY A 3 6.10 -8.10 -34.77
CA GLY A 3 5.13 -8.95 -34.10
C GLY A 3 3.85 -8.17 -33.79
N LEU A 4 2.88 -8.27 -34.68
CA LEU A 4 1.48 -7.80 -34.55
C LEU A 4 0.71 -8.59 -33.46
N PHE A 5 1.22 -8.68 -32.25
CA PHE A 5 0.47 -9.22 -31.11
C PHE A 5 0.00 -8.06 -30.25
N GLY A 6 -1.26 -7.65 -30.42
CA GLY A 6 -1.89 -6.70 -29.50
C GLY A 6 -1.88 -7.22 -28.06
N LYS A 7 -2.05 -6.33 -27.08
CA LYS A 7 -2.08 -6.68 -25.66
C LYS A 7 -3.01 -7.87 -25.40
N LYS A 8 -2.54 -8.87 -24.65
CA LYS A 8 -3.36 -10.02 -24.29
C LYS A 8 -4.50 -9.56 -23.39
N LYS A 9 -5.74 -9.87 -23.80
CA LYS A 9 -6.94 -9.56 -23.00
C LYS A 9 -7.06 -10.55 -21.84
N ILE A 10 -7.27 -10.02 -20.64
CA ILE A 10 -7.45 -10.80 -19.41
C ILE A 10 -8.61 -10.19 -18.63
N LYS A 11 -9.46 -11.01 -18.01
CA LYS A 11 -10.56 -10.49 -17.20
C LYS A 11 -10.05 -9.97 -15.86
N ALA A 12 -10.63 -8.88 -15.36
CA ALA A 12 -10.27 -8.34 -14.06
C ALA A 12 -10.46 -9.38 -12.94
N GLU A 13 -11.55 -10.14 -12.99
CA GLU A 13 -11.87 -11.18 -12.01
C GLU A 13 -10.86 -12.34 -11.98
N GLU A 14 -10.12 -12.56 -13.06
CA GLU A 14 -9.09 -13.61 -13.14
C GLU A 14 -7.74 -13.14 -12.57
N ILE A 15 -7.43 -11.85 -12.68
CA ILE A 15 -6.13 -11.31 -12.24
C ILE A 15 -6.15 -10.84 -10.79
N ILE A 16 -7.28 -10.33 -10.28
CA ILE A 16 -7.31 -9.71 -8.95
C ILE A 16 -6.89 -10.67 -7.83
N PRO A 17 -7.30 -11.94 -7.79
CA PRO A 17 -6.81 -12.87 -6.77
C PRO A 17 -5.29 -13.03 -6.79
N ILE A 18 -4.68 -13.07 -7.99
CA ILE A 18 -3.21 -13.18 -8.17
C ILE A 18 -2.53 -11.89 -7.69
N TYR A 19 -3.11 -10.74 -8.02
CA TYR A 19 -2.62 -9.43 -7.60
C TYR A 19 -2.63 -9.28 -6.07
N VAL A 20 -3.74 -9.64 -5.42
CA VAL A 20 -3.86 -9.59 -3.96
C VAL A 20 -2.87 -10.57 -3.33
N GLN A 21 -2.80 -11.82 -3.80
CA GLN A 21 -1.83 -12.78 -3.28
C GLN A 21 -0.38 -12.29 -3.43
N ALA A 22 -0.02 -11.70 -4.58
CA ALA A 22 1.34 -11.22 -4.82
C ALA A 22 1.73 -10.09 -3.86
N ILE A 23 0.85 -9.11 -3.63
CA ILE A 23 1.09 -8.03 -2.67
C ILE A 23 1.17 -8.59 -1.24
N TYR A 24 0.24 -9.48 -0.87
CA TYR A 24 0.24 -10.15 0.43
C TYR A 24 1.54 -10.92 0.69
N ASP A 25 2.02 -11.67 -0.29
CA ASP A 25 3.27 -12.44 -0.20
C ASP A 25 4.49 -11.53 -0.03
N VAL A 26 4.55 -10.41 -0.77
CA VAL A 26 5.65 -9.45 -0.65
C VAL A 26 5.63 -8.75 0.71
N ILE A 27 4.45 -8.40 1.23
CA ILE A 27 4.31 -7.86 2.59
C ILE A 27 4.79 -8.87 3.62
N ASN A 28 4.27 -10.10 3.59
CA ASN A 28 4.60 -11.11 4.60
C ASN A 28 6.06 -11.52 4.59
N LYS A 29 6.71 -11.53 3.41
CA LYS A 29 8.12 -11.88 3.28
C LYS A 29 9.06 -10.71 3.51
N GLY A 30 8.56 -9.47 3.41
CA GLY A 30 9.39 -8.27 3.47
C GLY A 30 9.23 -7.47 4.76
N PHE A 31 8.15 -7.67 5.53
CA PHE A 31 7.89 -6.84 6.70
C PHE A 31 8.93 -7.01 7.81
N ASP A 32 9.48 -8.21 7.97
CA ASP A 32 10.52 -8.46 8.99
C ASP A 32 11.77 -7.63 8.70
N GLU A 33 12.16 -7.51 7.42
CA GLU A 33 13.25 -6.65 6.96
C GLU A 33 12.92 -5.17 7.14
N ILE A 34 11.69 -4.75 6.86
CA ILE A 34 11.24 -3.37 7.09
C ILE A 34 11.28 -3.02 8.58
N ALA A 35 10.77 -3.89 9.45
CA ALA A 35 10.81 -3.71 10.89
C ALA A 35 12.27 -3.65 11.40
N GLY A 36 13.12 -4.54 10.89
CA GLY A 36 14.56 -4.53 11.17
C GLY A 36 15.22 -3.21 10.79
N TYR A 37 14.98 -2.72 9.57
CA TYR A 37 15.51 -1.43 9.12
C TYR A 37 15.05 -0.29 10.03
N ILE A 38 13.75 -0.18 10.32
CA ILE A 38 13.19 0.86 11.18
C ILE A 38 13.78 0.79 12.60
N ASN A 39 14.04 -0.42 13.10
CA ASN A 39 14.65 -0.63 14.41
C ASN A 39 16.12 -0.22 14.50
N GLU A 40 16.83 -0.24 13.37
CA GLU A 40 18.25 0.13 13.24
C GLU A 40 18.46 1.57 12.75
N GLU A 41 17.37 2.34 12.61
CA GLU A 41 17.41 3.71 12.10
C GLU A 41 18.26 4.64 12.97
N LYS A 42 19.26 5.27 12.36
CA LYS A 42 20.28 6.07 13.06
C LYS A 42 19.79 7.46 13.45
N GLU A 43 18.75 7.95 12.77
CA GLU A 43 18.08 9.20 13.13
C GLU A 43 17.16 9.07 14.33
N PHE A 44 16.92 7.83 14.81
CA PHE A 44 16.25 7.58 16.07
C PHE A 44 17.25 7.51 17.23
N GLU A 45 16.92 8.23 18.31
CA GLU A 45 17.68 8.23 19.57
C GLU A 45 17.56 6.88 20.30
N LYS A 46 16.49 6.13 20.03
CA LYS A 46 16.22 4.80 20.58
C LYS A 46 15.51 3.94 19.54
N SER A 47 15.78 2.64 19.56
CA SER A 47 15.08 1.69 18.67
C SER A 47 13.57 1.66 18.95
N PRO A 48 12.72 1.71 17.90
CA PRO A 48 11.29 1.49 18.02
C PRO A 48 10.87 0.12 18.57
N ASN A 49 11.73 -0.88 18.47
CA ASN A 49 11.46 -2.29 18.84
C ASN A 49 10.21 -2.88 18.16
N LEU A 50 9.97 -2.52 16.89
CA LEU A 50 8.92 -3.13 16.08
C LEU A 50 9.17 -4.63 15.93
N SER A 51 8.11 -5.41 16.09
CA SER A 51 8.14 -6.85 15.90
C SER A 51 7.46 -7.28 14.61
N ALA A 52 7.89 -8.42 14.06
CA ALA A 52 7.28 -9.11 12.90
C ALA A 52 5.74 -9.28 12.99
N LYS A 53 5.21 -9.32 14.21
CA LYS A 53 3.78 -9.52 14.48
C LYS A 53 2.94 -8.25 14.27
N GLU A 54 3.58 -7.09 14.13
CA GLU A 54 2.92 -5.79 13.99
C GLU A 54 2.75 -5.40 12.51
N HIS A 55 2.72 -6.36 11.58
CA HIS A 55 2.61 -6.13 10.13
C HIS A 55 1.21 -5.73 9.66
N GLU A 56 0.18 -5.82 10.51
CA GLU A 56 -1.21 -5.61 10.10
C GLU A 56 -1.45 -4.18 9.60
N TRP A 57 -0.96 -3.17 10.33
CA TRP A 57 -1.09 -1.77 9.90
C TRP A 57 -0.34 -1.49 8.60
N PHE A 58 0.85 -2.09 8.46
CA PHE A 58 1.61 -2.03 7.23
C PHE A 58 0.81 -2.60 6.06
N LEU A 59 0.23 -3.80 6.22
CA LEU A 59 -0.61 -4.44 5.21
C LEU A 59 -1.75 -3.51 4.76
N PHE A 60 -2.52 -2.96 5.69
CA PHE A 60 -3.64 -2.08 5.33
C PHE A 60 -3.18 -0.80 4.62
N ILE A 61 -2.07 -0.20 5.04
CA ILE A 61 -1.49 0.99 4.38
C ILE A 61 -1.03 0.65 2.95
N ILE A 62 -0.37 -0.49 2.74
CA ILE A 62 0.07 -0.91 1.41
C ILE A 62 -1.12 -1.14 0.48
N TYR A 63 -2.18 -1.80 0.95
CA TYR A 63 -3.37 -2.01 0.14
C TYR A 63 -4.12 -0.70 -0.16
N ALA A 64 -4.29 0.17 0.82
CA ALA A 64 -4.88 1.49 0.60
C ALA A 64 -4.07 2.30 -0.42
N GLY A 65 -2.73 2.27 -0.33
CA GLY A 65 -1.85 2.97 -1.26
C GLY A 65 -2.00 2.45 -2.68
N ASN A 66 -2.06 1.14 -2.83
CA ASN A 66 -2.31 0.49 -4.11
C ASN A 66 -3.72 0.77 -4.67
N MET A 67 -4.74 0.90 -3.82
CA MET A 67 -6.08 1.33 -4.24
C MET A 67 -6.09 2.76 -4.79
N ILE A 68 -5.34 3.67 -4.19
CA ILE A 68 -5.16 5.03 -4.73
C ILE A 68 -4.36 4.98 -6.03
N ASN A 69 -3.30 4.16 -6.11
CA ASN A 69 -2.46 4.04 -7.30
C ASN A 69 -3.25 3.61 -8.56
N ILE A 70 -4.26 2.74 -8.41
CA ILE A 70 -5.14 2.29 -9.51
C ILE A 70 -5.80 3.47 -10.24
N GLU A 71 -6.13 4.57 -9.53
CA GLU A 71 -6.80 5.73 -10.10
C GLU A 71 -5.99 6.44 -11.20
N ASN A 72 -4.67 6.23 -11.22
CA ASN A 72 -3.79 6.77 -12.26
C ASN A 72 -3.90 6.04 -13.61
N PHE A 73 -4.49 4.83 -13.62
CA PHE A 73 -4.46 3.93 -14.79
C PHE A 73 -5.83 3.57 -15.34
N PHE A 74 -6.88 3.70 -14.52
CA PHE A 74 -8.22 3.25 -14.84
C PHE A 74 -9.24 4.36 -14.68
N ASN A 75 -10.33 4.30 -15.45
CA ASN A 75 -11.42 5.25 -15.27
C ASN A 75 -12.18 4.98 -13.95
N LYS A 76 -13.11 5.88 -13.59
CA LYS A 76 -13.86 5.80 -12.32
C LYS A 76 -14.65 4.50 -12.16
N GLU A 77 -15.28 4.00 -13.22
CA GLU A 77 -16.08 2.77 -13.18
C GLU A 77 -15.17 1.55 -13.01
N GLU A 78 -14.12 1.46 -13.82
CA GLU A 78 -13.11 0.38 -13.75
C GLU A 78 -12.42 0.36 -12.38
N THR A 79 -12.04 1.53 -11.86
CA THR A 79 -11.46 1.68 -10.52
C THR A 79 -12.41 1.16 -9.44
N ALA A 80 -13.69 1.53 -9.49
CA ALA A 80 -14.68 1.06 -8.52
C ALA A 80 -14.83 -0.47 -8.57
N GLN A 81 -14.83 -1.06 -9.77
CA GLN A 81 -14.88 -2.51 -9.93
C GLN A 81 -13.63 -3.20 -9.37
N LEU A 82 -12.43 -2.68 -9.67
CA LEU A 82 -11.16 -3.22 -9.15
C LEU A 82 -11.12 -3.15 -7.63
N ARG A 83 -11.44 -2.00 -7.03
CA ARG A 83 -11.46 -1.83 -5.57
C ARG A 83 -12.39 -2.83 -4.90
N ARG A 84 -13.60 -3.03 -5.44
CA ARG A 84 -14.55 -4.04 -4.94
C ARG A 84 -13.98 -5.46 -5.00
N LEU A 85 -13.36 -5.83 -6.12
CA LEU A 85 -12.74 -7.15 -6.27
C LEU A 85 -11.58 -7.33 -5.30
N ILE A 86 -10.71 -6.33 -5.15
CA ILE A 86 -9.56 -6.35 -4.24
C ILE A 86 -10.03 -6.49 -2.79
N SER A 87 -10.98 -5.67 -2.34
CA SER A 87 -11.51 -5.75 -0.97
C SER A 87 -12.11 -7.12 -0.68
N LYS A 88 -12.90 -7.67 -1.62
CA LYS A 88 -13.49 -9.00 -1.47
C LYS A 88 -12.42 -10.08 -1.29
N GLU A 89 -11.38 -10.09 -2.13
CA GLU A 89 -10.29 -11.05 -2.01
C GLU A 89 -9.51 -10.86 -0.71
N LEU A 90 -9.20 -9.61 -0.34
CA LEU A 90 -8.44 -9.31 0.87
C LEU A 90 -9.17 -9.70 2.15
N ILE A 91 -10.49 -9.49 2.24
CA ILE A 91 -11.31 -9.95 3.37
C ILE A 91 -11.18 -11.46 3.56
N ASN A 92 -11.14 -12.24 2.46
CA ASN A 92 -10.95 -13.69 2.53
C ASN A 92 -9.56 -14.07 3.09
N PHE A 93 -8.53 -13.28 2.78
CA PHE A 93 -7.15 -13.51 3.26
C PHE A 93 -6.92 -13.14 4.72
N LEU A 94 -7.62 -12.12 5.23
CA LEU A 94 -7.39 -11.59 6.57
C LEU A 94 -7.77 -12.58 7.69
N GLY A 95 -8.58 -13.60 7.40
CA GLY A 95 -9.01 -14.60 8.39
C GLY A 95 -9.81 -13.99 9.56
N LYS A 96 -10.34 -12.78 9.37
CA LYS A 96 -11.14 -12.03 10.34
C LYS A 96 -12.62 -12.18 10.01
N ASP A 97 -13.44 -11.73 10.96
CA ASP A 97 -14.84 -11.46 10.68
C ASP A 97 -14.97 -10.49 9.48
N PRO A 98 -15.81 -10.79 8.47
CA PRO A 98 -15.92 -9.99 7.26
C PRO A 98 -16.31 -8.53 7.51
N ASP A 99 -17.22 -8.26 8.45
CA ASP A 99 -17.68 -6.90 8.73
C ASP A 99 -16.57 -6.08 9.40
N VAL A 100 -15.81 -6.72 10.30
CA VAL A 100 -14.61 -6.12 10.91
C VAL A 100 -13.56 -5.82 9.85
N ALA A 101 -13.26 -6.76 8.96
CA ALA A 101 -12.27 -6.57 7.90
C ALA A 101 -12.67 -5.46 6.93
N ASP A 102 -13.94 -5.40 6.53
CA ASP A 102 -14.46 -4.33 5.66
C ASP A 102 -14.35 -2.96 6.33
N THR A 103 -14.72 -2.85 7.61
CA THR A 103 -14.56 -1.61 8.40
C THR A 103 -13.11 -1.15 8.44
N MET A 104 -12.16 -2.06 8.71
CA MET A 104 -10.74 -1.73 8.73
C MET A 104 -10.26 -1.25 7.35
N LEU A 105 -10.66 -1.92 6.26
CA LEU A 105 -10.29 -1.50 4.91
C LEU A 105 -10.80 -0.10 4.59
N TYR A 106 -12.05 0.19 4.96
CA TYR A 106 -12.64 1.51 4.79
C TYR A 106 -11.88 2.58 5.56
N ASP A 107 -11.63 2.36 6.85
CA ASP A 107 -10.97 3.32 7.73
C ASP A 107 -9.54 3.65 7.26
N TYR A 108 -8.78 2.64 6.82
CA TYR A 108 -7.41 2.84 6.32
C TYR A 108 -7.38 3.52 4.94
N ASP A 109 -8.32 3.21 4.04
CA ASP A 109 -8.45 3.93 2.77
C ASP A 109 -8.80 5.41 3.02
N ALA A 110 -9.77 5.69 3.89
CA ALA A 110 -10.16 7.06 4.25
C ALA A 110 -9.00 7.84 4.90
N PHE A 111 -8.30 7.23 5.84
CA PHE A 111 -7.13 7.82 6.48
C PHE A 111 -6.03 8.16 5.48
N LEU A 112 -5.66 7.21 4.62
CA LEU A 112 -4.59 7.43 3.64
C LEU A 112 -5.00 8.45 2.58
N ARG A 113 -6.27 8.48 2.16
CA ARG A 113 -6.78 9.51 1.25
C ARG A 113 -6.68 10.91 1.83
N SER A 114 -6.98 11.09 3.12
CA SER A 114 -6.81 12.38 3.78
C SER A 114 -5.35 12.85 3.75
N LEU A 115 -4.39 11.95 3.96
CA LEU A 115 -2.96 12.26 3.84
C LEU A 115 -2.57 12.57 2.38
N TYR A 116 -3.08 11.79 1.44
CA TYR A 116 -2.86 12.00 0.01
C TYR A 116 -3.41 13.34 -0.48
N GLU A 117 -4.56 13.75 0.03
CA GLU A 117 -5.15 15.04 -0.31
C GLU A 117 -4.27 16.22 0.10
N GLN A 118 -3.57 16.11 1.23
CA GLN A 118 -2.69 17.14 1.76
C GLN A 118 -1.32 17.16 1.06
N THR A 119 -0.77 15.99 0.75
CA THR A 119 0.59 15.89 0.21
C THR A 119 0.64 15.87 -1.32
N LYS A 120 -0.42 15.40 -1.97
CA LYS A 120 -0.48 15.05 -3.40
C LYS A 120 0.67 14.14 -3.85
N ASN A 121 1.20 13.34 -2.95
CA ASN A 121 2.30 12.42 -3.19
C ASN A 121 2.04 11.11 -2.45
N LEU A 122 1.89 10.01 -3.21
CA LEU A 122 1.46 8.72 -2.67
C LEU A 122 2.49 8.14 -1.69
N ASN A 123 3.77 8.04 -2.08
CA ASN A 123 4.83 7.51 -1.22
C ASN A 123 4.92 8.32 0.07
N LYS A 124 4.92 9.66 -0.01
CA LYS A 124 4.92 10.53 1.17
C LYS A 124 3.71 10.28 2.07
N SER A 125 2.53 10.04 1.50
CA SER A 125 1.32 9.75 2.28
C SER A 125 1.42 8.42 3.00
N MET A 126 1.91 7.38 2.32
CA MET A 126 2.11 6.06 2.91
C MET A 126 3.18 6.12 4.01
N SER A 127 4.28 6.83 3.78
CA SER A 127 5.33 7.05 4.78
C SER A 127 4.82 7.80 6.01
N MET A 128 4.03 8.85 5.84
CA MET A 128 3.38 9.55 6.96
C MET A 128 2.40 8.63 7.70
N ALA A 129 1.64 7.79 6.97
CA ALA A 129 0.73 6.83 7.57
C ALA A 129 1.49 5.83 8.46
N LEU A 130 2.59 5.26 7.97
CA LEU A 130 3.46 4.36 8.74
C LEU A 130 4.05 5.06 9.96
N PHE A 131 4.61 6.26 9.75
CA PHE A 131 5.21 7.05 10.82
C PHE A 131 4.22 7.33 11.96
N HIS A 132 2.97 7.66 11.64
CA HIS A 132 1.93 7.89 12.64
C HIS A 132 1.44 6.60 13.29
N LYS A 133 1.19 5.53 12.53
CA LYS A 133 0.63 4.28 13.07
C LYS A 133 1.61 3.58 14.00
N TYR A 134 2.90 3.57 13.67
CA TYR A 134 3.94 3.00 14.53
C TYR A 134 4.47 3.98 15.59
N ASP A 135 3.86 5.16 15.70
CA ASP A 135 4.22 6.19 16.69
C ASP A 135 5.73 6.50 16.66
N LEU A 136 6.29 6.61 15.45
CA LEU A 136 7.74 6.74 15.26
C LEU A 136 8.26 8.11 15.74
N ASN A 137 7.36 9.07 15.91
CA ASN A 137 7.69 10.42 16.38
C ASN A 137 8.40 10.43 17.74
N LYS A 138 8.14 9.47 18.62
CA LYS A 138 8.76 9.43 19.96
C LYS A 138 10.22 9.00 19.97
N TYR A 139 10.71 8.47 18.84
CA TYR A 139 12.06 7.90 18.75
C TYR A 139 13.06 8.84 18.07
N GLN A 140 12.61 9.82 17.29
CA GLN A 140 13.49 10.81 16.65
C GLN A 140 13.97 11.92 17.60
N LYS A 141 14.95 12.72 17.16
CA LYS A 141 15.51 13.85 17.93
C LYS A 141 14.43 14.86 18.38
N GLU A 142 14.57 15.40 19.58
CA GLU A 142 13.59 16.29 20.24
C GLU A 142 13.05 17.42 19.35
N HIS A 143 13.93 18.01 18.51
CA HIS A 143 13.54 19.05 17.55
C HIS A 143 12.39 18.61 16.64
N PHE A 144 12.49 17.42 16.04
CA PHE A 144 11.47 16.90 15.13
C PHE A 144 10.24 16.36 15.88
N GLN A 145 10.41 15.84 17.10
CA GLN A 145 9.28 15.41 17.94
C GLN A 145 8.26 16.53 18.15
N LYS A 146 8.75 17.74 18.45
CA LYS A 146 7.95 18.95 18.67
C LYS A 146 7.19 19.40 17.43
N LEU A 147 7.71 19.11 16.24
CA LEU A 147 7.04 19.42 14.97
C LEU A 147 6.01 18.36 14.60
N ASN A 148 6.03 17.20 15.25
CA ASN A 148 5.20 16.03 14.93
C ASN A 148 5.30 15.61 13.45
N THR A 149 6.51 15.73 12.90
CA THR A 149 6.84 15.37 11.52
C THR A 149 8.13 14.57 11.50
N PRO A 150 8.27 13.58 10.61
CA PRO A 150 9.52 12.83 10.47
C PRO A 150 10.66 13.75 10.06
N SER A 151 11.88 13.43 10.52
CA SER A 151 13.09 14.04 9.97
C SER A 151 13.16 13.80 8.44
N PRO A 152 13.84 14.68 7.68
CA PRO A 152 13.94 14.51 6.22
C PRO A 152 14.57 13.19 5.78
N ILE A 153 15.49 12.65 6.59
CA ILE A 153 16.17 11.38 6.32
C ILE A 153 15.19 10.22 6.53
N VAL A 154 14.53 10.16 7.69
CA VAL A 154 13.51 9.12 7.99
C VAL A 154 12.40 9.14 6.94
N MET A 155 11.93 10.33 6.55
CA MET A 155 10.91 10.46 5.51
C MET A 155 11.39 9.89 4.16
N LYS A 156 12.65 10.18 3.78
CA LYS A 156 13.23 9.69 2.53
C LYS A 156 13.31 8.16 2.54
N GLU A 157 13.80 7.57 3.63
CA GLU A 157 13.98 6.12 3.75
C GLU A 157 12.64 5.39 3.75
N LEU A 158 11.63 5.90 4.48
CA LEU A 158 10.27 5.36 4.43
C LEU A 158 9.68 5.44 3.01
N ASN A 159 9.94 6.54 2.27
CA ASN A 159 9.46 6.67 0.89
C ASN A 159 10.08 5.64 -0.04
N GLU A 160 11.37 5.34 0.13
CA GLU A 160 12.08 4.31 -0.63
C GLU A 160 11.56 2.92 -0.29
N MET A 161 11.24 2.65 0.99
CA MET A 161 10.66 1.37 1.41
C MET A 161 9.30 1.11 0.79
N VAL A 162 8.36 2.05 0.91
CA VAL A 162 6.97 1.84 0.45
C VAL A 162 6.88 1.69 -1.07
N ASP A 163 7.84 2.23 -1.81
CA ASP A 163 7.89 2.15 -3.28
C ASP A 163 7.96 0.69 -3.77
N PHE A 164 8.68 -0.18 -3.03
CA PHE A 164 8.80 -1.60 -3.36
C PHE A 164 7.47 -2.38 -3.29
N PHE A 165 6.46 -1.80 -2.64
CA PHE A 165 5.16 -2.44 -2.44
C PHE A 165 4.06 -1.88 -3.35
N LEU A 166 4.37 -0.88 -4.19
CA LEU A 166 3.44 -0.36 -5.19
C LEU A 166 3.45 -1.23 -6.43
N TRP A 167 2.27 -1.68 -6.85
CA TRP A 167 2.12 -2.47 -8.06
C TRP A 167 2.44 -1.64 -9.30
N ASN A 168 3.31 -2.18 -10.15
CA ASN A 168 3.68 -1.56 -11.41
C ASN A 168 2.60 -1.82 -12.50
N TRP A 169 1.52 -1.04 -12.44
CA TRP A 169 0.45 -1.07 -13.43
C TRP A 169 0.95 -0.68 -14.83
N GLU A 170 1.95 0.17 -14.95
CA GLU A 170 2.51 0.55 -16.25
C GLU A 170 3.12 -0.64 -16.97
N ASP A 171 4.02 -1.39 -16.31
CA ASP A 171 4.64 -2.59 -16.87
C ASP A 171 3.58 -3.67 -17.17
N TYR A 172 2.65 -3.89 -16.24
CA TYR A 172 1.59 -4.88 -16.44
C TYR A 172 0.71 -4.51 -17.66
N LEU A 173 0.24 -3.27 -17.73
CA LEU A 173 -0.63 -2.80 -18.81
C LEU A 173 0.12 -2.62 -20.12
N SER A 174 1.46 -2.59 -20.14
CA SER A 174 2.22 -2.66 -21.39
C SER A 174 2.01 -4.00 -22.13
N LYS A 175 1.78 -5.08 -21.37
CA LYS A 175 1.65 -6.47 -21.86
C LYS A 175 0.19 -6.92 -21.97
N TYR A 176 -0.66 -6.44 -21.07
CA TYR A 176 -2.04 -6.93 -20.90
C TYR A 176 -3.09 -5.81 -21.05
N LYS A 177 -4.29 -6.19 -21.47
CA LYS A 177 -5.48 -5.33 -21.44
C LYS A 177 -6.52 -5.96 -20.52
N LEU A 178 -6.88 -5.26 -19.45
CA LEU A 178 -7.97 -5.70 -18.59
C LEU A 178 -9.31 -5.57 -19.30
N VAL A 179 -10.15 -6.57 -19.11
CA VAL A 179 -11.53 -6.62 -19.56
C VAL A 179 -12.40 -6.69 -18.32
N PHE A 180 -13.31 -5.73 -18.21
CA PHE A 180 -14.23 -5.60 -17.10
C PHE A 180 -15.58 -6.21 -17.46
N SER A 181 -16.26 -6.79 -16.47
CA SER A 181 -17.66 -7.17 -16.62
C SER A 181 -18.50 -5.91 -16.80
N LYS A 182 -19.51 -6.00 -17.68
CA LYS A 182 -20.47 -4.90 -17.83
C LYS A 182 -21.29 -4.81 -16.54
N ALA A 183 -21.36 -3.63 -15.95
CA ALA A 183 -22.39 -3.34 -14.97
C ALA A 183 -23.74 -3.46 -15.69
N TYR A 184 -24.62 -4.34 -15.21
CA TYR A 184 -26.01 -4.44 -15.65
C TYR A 184 -26.86 -3.45 -14.85
#